data_AF-A0A848LMN6-F1
#
_entry.id   AF-A0A848LMN6-F1
#
_cell.length_a   1.000
_cell.length_b   1.000
_cell.length_c   1.000
_cell.angle_alpha   90.00
_cell.angle_beta   90.00
_cell.angle_gamma   90.00
#
_symmetry.space_group_name_H-M   'P 1'
#
loop_
_entity.id
_entity.type
_entity.pdbx_description
1 polymer ?
#
loop_
_entity_poly.entity_id
_entity_poly.type
_entity_poly.pdbx_seq_one_letter_code
_entity_poly.pdbx_strand_id
1 'polypeptide(L)'
;MPQPSPLLRAGTTALVALATLLMTLLPTPASAADRGEWAPYVAYTAGDIASYAGRSYDCRQSHTSLPGWEPPNVLALWLERSGPPPVDTQPPSAPSQLTSPAKTYNSVSLAWAASTDNVGVTGYEVFVGAGTTPAATTSGATSATVTGLQANTTYTFTVKARDAAGNRSAASAAFSTTTPSQP
;
A
#
# COMPACT_ATOMS: atom_id res chain seq x y z
N MET A 1 -44.08 62.04 19.91
CA MET A 1 -42.63 61.92 19.64
C MET A 1 -41.93 61.67 20.99
N PRO A 2 -40.85 60.88 21.00
CA PRO A 2 -40.51 59.77 21.94
C PRO A 2 -39.90 60.28 23.27
N GLN A 3 -39.84 59.56 24.40
CA GLN A 3 -39.40 58.18 24.74
C GLN A 3 -40.02 57.75 26.10
N PRO A 4 -40.07 56.43 26.41
CA PRO A 4 -39.60 55.96 27.73
C PRO A 4 -38.73 54.68 27.53
N SER A 5 -37.72 54.29 28.30
CA SER A 5 -37.49 54.23 29.75
C SER A 5 -36.04 53.74 29.96
N PRO A 6 -35.54 53.67 31.21
CA PRO A 6 -34.60 52.62 31.57
C PRO A 6 -35.09 51.71 32.69
N LEU A 7 -34.77 50.42 32.49
CA LEU A 7 -34.25 49.44 33.45
C LEU A 7 -35.13 49.00 34.63
N LEU A 8 -35.47 47.71 34.66
CA LEU A 8 -35.12 46.84 35.79
C LEU A 8 -35.11 45.35 35.38
N ARG A 9 -34.00 44.68 35.73
CA ARG A 9 -33.75 43.22 35.83
C ARG A 9 -34.79 42.56 36.77
N ALA A 10 -35.06 41.25 36.81
CA ALA A 10 -34.66 40.01 36.15
C ALA A 10 -35.66 38.93 36.64
N GLY A 11 -35.79 37.79 35.96
CA GLY A 11 -36.38 36.60 36.60
C GLY A 11 -36.66 35.40 35.69
N THR A 12 -35.74 34.44 35.70
CA THR A 12 -35.99 33.01 36.01
C THR A 12 -36.64 32.07 34.96
N THR A 13 -35.74 31.31 34.30
CA THR A 13 -35.73 29.84 34.03
C THR A 13 -36.72 29.21 33.04
N ALA A 14 -36.20 28.84 31.86
CA ALA A 14 -36.76 27.82 30.97
C ALA A 14 -36.05 26.48 31.20
N LEU A 15 -36.80 25.43 31.56
CA LEU A 15 -36.32 24.05 31.61
C LEU A 15 -36.31 23.48 30.18
N VAL A 16 -35.13 23.21 29.62
CA VAL A 16 -34.97 22.39 28.42
C VAL A 16 -34.44 21.03 28.87
N ALA A 17 -35.24 19.97 28.69
CA ALA A 17 -34.80 18.61 28.92
C ALA A 17 -33.82 18.20 27.81
N LEU A 18 -32.54 18.08 28.15
CA LEU A 18 -31.48 17.61 27.26
C LEU A 18 -31.32 16.09 27.44
N ALA A 19 -31.69 15.31 26.43
CA ALA A 19 -31.40 13.89 26.39
C ALA A 19 -29.91 13.67 26.08
N THR A 20 -29.11 13.35 27.10
CA THR A 20 -27.72 12.92 26.91
C THR A 20 -27.68 11.47 26.46
N LEU A 21 -27.52 11.25 25.15
CA LEU A 21 -27.12 9.97 24.58
C LEU A 21 -25.62 9.76 24.86
N LEU A 22 -25.30 8.97 25.90
CA LEU A 22 -23.94 8.55 26.20
C LEU A 22 -23.53 7.46 25.19
N MET A 23 -22.99 7.89 24.06
CA MET A 23 -22.39 7.01 23.06
C MET A 23 -21.03 6.55 23.60
N THR A 24 -20.97 5.36 24.19
CA THR A 24 -19.72 4.74 24.61
C THR A 24 -18.89 4.45 23.36
N LEU A 25 -17.93 5.33 23.09
CA LEU A 25 -16.89 5.10 22.10
C LEU A 25 -16.04 3.94 22.63
N LEU A 26 -16.32 2.73 22.15
CA LEU A 26 -15.37 1.63 22.27
C LEU A 26 -14.08 2.12 21.60
N PRO A 27 -12.91 2.09 22.28
CA PRO A 27 -11.65 2.30 21.59
C PRO A 27 -11.54 1.19 20.55
N THR A 28 -11.71 1.52 19.27
CA THR A 28 -11.19 0.69 18.20
C THR A 28 -9.71 0.48 18.52
N PRO A 29 -9.20 -0.77 18.59
CA PRO A 29 -7.76 -0.94 18.60
C PRO A 29 -7.27 -0.33 17.28
N ALA A 30 -6.69 0.86 17.37
CA ALA A 30 -5.95 1.41 16.26
C ALA A 30 -4.85 0.37 15.99
N SER A 31 -4.86 -0.21 14.79
CA SER A 31 -3.72 -1.00 14.33
C SER A 31 -2.46 -0.16 14.60
N ALA A 32 -1.41 -0.82 15.09
CA ALA A 32 -0.10 -0.22 15.31
C ALA A 32 0.27 0.64 14.09
N ALA A 33 0.23 1.97 14.24
CA ALA A 33 0.65 2.85 13.18
C ALA A 33 2.17 2.83 13.16
N ASP A 34 2.77 2.50 12.01
CA ASP A 34 4.20 2.69 11.82
C ASP A 34 4.47 4.20 11.82
N ARG A 35 5.13 4.70 12.87
CA ARG A 35 5.46 6.12 13.03
C ARG A 35 6.79 6.48 12.35
N GLY A 36 7.46 5.52 11.73
CA GLY A 36 8.80 5.69 11.18
C GLY A 36 9.88 5.82 12.25
N GLU A 37 10.89 6.63 11.98
CA GLU A 37 12.04 6.83 12.87
C GLU A 37 11.64 7.57 14.16
N TRP A 38 12.15 7.11 15.30
CA TRP A 38 11.92 7.74 16.60
C TRP A 38 12.50 9.16 16.60
N ALA A 39 11.69 10.11 17.05
CA ALA A 39 12.09 11.48 17.30
C ALA A 39 11.68 11.94 18.72
N PRO A 40 12.43 12.86 19.33
CA PRO A 40 12.04 13.52 20.58
C PRO A 40 10.86 14.48 20.35
N TYR A 41 10.10 14.74 21.43
CA TYR A 41 8.93 15.63 21.45
C TYR A 41 7.75 15.17 20.59
N VAL A 42 7.71 13.89 20.21
CA VAL A 42 6.63 13.29 19.44
C VAL A 42 5.71 12.50 20.37
N ALA A 43 4.40 12.64 20.18
CA ALA A 43 3.41 11.86 20.92
C ALA A 43 3.24 10.47 20.29
N TYR A 44 3.61 9.44 21.05
CA TYR A 44 3.38 8.04 20.72
C TYR A 44 2.23 7.50 21.57
N THR A 45 1.36 6.72 20.95
CA THR A 45 0.30 5.97 21.64
C THR A 45 0.74 4.54 21.91
N ALA A 46 0.23 3.92 22.98
CA ALA A 46 0.47 2.50 23.20
C ALA A 46 0.02 1.69 21.97
N GLY A 47 0.91 0.84 21.47
CA GLY A 47 0.76 0.10 20.21
C GLY A 47 1.44 0.73 19.00
N ASP A 48 1.87 2.00 19.04
CA ASP A 48 2.66 2.60 17.94
C ASP A 48 4.00 1.88 17.78
N ILE A 49 4.51 1.82 16.54
CA ILE A 49 5.84 1.28 16.26
C ILE A 49 6.76 2.43 15.89
N ALA A 50 7.91 2.53 16.56
CA ALA A 50 8.97 3.48 16.25
C ALA A 50 10.28 2.76 15.96
N SER A 51 11.06 3.26 15.01
CA SER A 51 12.37 2.71 14.64
C SER A 51 13.51 3.56 15.20
N TYR A 52 14.49 2.95 15.88
CA TYR A 52 15.66 3.64 16.41
C TYR A 52 16.92 2.81 16.14
N ALA A 53 17.96 3.44 15.55
CA ALA A 53 19.22 2.79 15.21
C ALA A 53 19.06 1.45 14.43
N GLY A 54 18.08 1.39 13.53
CA GLY A 54 17.80 0.21 12.70
C GLY A 54 16.99 -0.91 13.38
N ARG A 55 16.52 -0.69 14.61
CA ARG A 55 15.64 -1.61 15.35
C ARG A 55 14.25 -1.02 15.51
N SER A 56 13.21 -1.86 15.50
CA SER A 56 11.82 -1.46 15.72
C SER A 56 11.39 -1.75 17.15
N TYR A 57 10.61 -0.83 17.73
CA TYR A 57 10.13 -0.91 19.10
C TYR A 57 8.62 -0.63 19.17
N ASP A 58 7.88 -1.48 19.87
CA ASP A 58 6.48 -1.22 20.22
C ASP A 58 6.43 -0.25 21.42
N CYS A 59 5.66 0.83 21.28
CA CYS A 59 5.33 1.73 22.37
C CYS A 59 4.36 1.01 23.33
N ARG A 60 4.76 0.83 24.59
CA ARG A 60 3.97 0.11 25.60
C ARG A 60 2.95 1.00 26.30
N GLN A 61 3.23 2.29 26.36
CA GLN A 61 2.45 3.28 27.12
C GLN A 61 2.40 4.58 26.36
N SER A 62 1.22 5.21 26.24
CA SER A 62 1.08 6.48 25.55
C SER A 62 1.89 7.58 26.26
N HIS A 63 2.77 8.28 25.53
CA HIS A 63 3.63 9.33 26.06
C HIS A 63 4.09 10.30 24.97
N THR A 64 4.56 11.48 25.37
CA THR A 64 5.36 12.35 24.49
C THR A 64 6.83 12.09 24.75
N SER A 65 7.59 11.70 23.73
CA SER A 65 9.02 11.38 23.87
C SER A 65 9.82 12.62 24.29
N LEU A 66 10.91 12.39 25.02
CA LEU A 66 11.88 13.42 25.39
C LEU A 66 13.29 12.98 25.00
N PRO A 67 14.25 13.89 24.85
CA PRO A 67 15.66 13.52 24.75
C PRO A 67 16.08 12.64 25.94
N GLY A 68 16.80 11.55 25.70
CA GLY A 68 17.13 10.56 26.72
C GLY A 68 16.07 9.47 26.91
N TRP A 69 14.89 9.58 26.27
CA TRP A 69 13.85 8.55 26.27
C TRP A 69 13.87 7.74 24.98
N GLU A 70 15.06 7.54 24.41
CA GLU A 70 15.24 6.69 23.25
C GLU A 70 14.77 5.26 23.57
N PRO A 71 14.25 4.52 22.58
CA PRO A 71 13.70 3.18 22.82
C PRO A 71 14.58 2.20 23.59
N PRO A 72 15.90 2.08 23.34
CA PRO A 72 16.76 1.18 24.12
C PRO A 72 16.99 1.65 25.57
N ASN A 73 16.81 2.93 25.87
CA ASN A 73 17.12 3.52 27.18
C ASN A 73 15.96 3.37 28.17
N VAL A 74 14.72 3.24 27.69
CA VAL A 74 13.52 3.23 28.53
C VAL A 74 12.58 2.06 28.20
N LEU A 75 12.97 0.86 28.65
CA LEU A 75 12.23 -0.40 28.43
C LEU A 75 10.81 -0.45 29.05
N ALA A 76 10.52 0.48 29.97
CA ALA A 76 9.18 0.64 30.53
C ALA A 76 8.19 1.24 29.51
N LEU A 77 8.68 2.07 28.60
CA LEU A 77 7.92 2.73 27.55
C LEU A 77 8.03 2.00 26.21
N TRP A 78 9.12 1.26 25.98
CA TRP A 78 9.42 0.64 24.70
C TRP A 78 9.75 -0.85 24.84
N LEU A 79 9.22 -1.66 23.94
CA LEU A 79 9.58 -3.09 23.80
C LEU A 79 10.26 -3.30 22.46
N GLU A 80 11.48 -3.82 22.45
CA GLU A 80 12.14 -4.20 21.19
C GLU A 80 11.35 -5.31 20.50
N ARG A 81 11.01 -5.11 19.23
CA ARG A 81 10.45 -6.18 18.41
C ARG A 81 11.54 -7.15 18.04
N SER A 82 11.61 -8.26 18.78
CA SER A 82 12.34 -9.44 18.34
C SER A 82 11.48 -10.23 17.35
N GLY A 83 11.50 -9.85 16.08
CA GLY A 83 10.84 -10.57 15.00
C GLY A 83 11.20 -9.97 13.64
N PRO A 84 11.19 -10.76 12.55
CA PRO A 84 11.29 -10.19 11.22
C PRO A 84 10.16 -9.16 11.01
N PRO A 85 10.39 -8.10 10.23
CA PRO A 85 9.33 -7.17 9.89
C PRO A 85 8.14 -7.92 9.29
N PRO A 86 6.90 -7.41 9.43
CA PRO A 86 5.75 -8.02 8.79
C PRO A 86 6.06 -8.19 7.29
N VAL A 87 6.05 -9.44 6.82
CA VAL A 87 6.21 -9.72 5.40
C VAL A 87 4.94 -9.32 4.69
N ASP A 88 5.09 -8.68 3.53
CA ASP A 88 3.94 -8.38 2.69
C ASP A 88 3.33 -9.68 2.16
N THR A 89 2.03 -9.86 2.37
CA THR A 89 1.28 -11.04 1.92
C THR A 89 0.25 -10.69 0.85
N GLN A 90 0.11 -9.41 0.52
CA GLN A 90 -0.87 -8.97 -0.45
C GLN A 90 -0.23 -9.02 -1.85
N PRO A 91 -0.85 -9.72 -2.81
CA PRO A 91 -0.34 -9.73 -4.17
C PRO A 91 -0.66 -8.41 -4.89
N PRO A 92 0.20 -7.99 -5.83
CA PRO A 92 -0.10 -6.87 -6.71
C PRO A 92 -1.38 -7.06 -7.52
N SER A 93 -1.97 -5.95 -7.97
CA SER A 93 -3.06 -5.98 -8.95
C SER A 93 -2.61 -6.62 -10.27
N ALA A 94 -3.53 -7.25 -10.99
CA ALA A 94 -3.23 -7.78 -12.33
C ALA A 94 -2.84 -6.64 -13.29
N PRO A 95 -1.82 -6.80 -14.14
CA PRO A 95 -1.52 -5.85 -15.20
C PRO A 95 -2.71 -5.71 -16.16
N SER A 96 -2.91 -4.51 -16.70
CA SER A 96 -4.00 -4.21 -17.64
C SER A 96 -3.48 -3.60 -18.95
N GLN A 97 -4.36 -3.45 -19.95
CA GLN A 97 -4.02 -2.82 -21.24
C GLN A 97 -2.83 -3.47 -21.96
N LEU A 98 -2.74 -4.80 -21.94
CA LEU A 98 -1.71 -5.54 -22.65
C LEU A 98 -1.90 -5.38 -24.17
N THR A 99 -0.86 -4.87 -24.85
CA THR A 99 -0.85 -4.57 -26.29
C THR A 99 0.50 -4.94 -26.91
N SER A 100 0.57 -4.92 -28.24
CA SER A 100 1.80 -5.21 -29.01
C SER A 100 2.15 -4.03 -29.94
N PRO A 101 3.04 -3.10 -29.55
CA PRO A 101 3.41 -1.97 -30.40
C PRO A 101 4.20 -2.36 -31.66
N ALA A 102 4.91 -3.49 -31.65
CA ALA A 102 5.69 -3.96 -32.80
C ALA A 102 5.85 -5.49 -32.79
N LYS A 103 6.03 -6.08 -33.98
CA LYS A 103 6.34 -7.50 -34.15
C LYS A 103 7.15 -7.74 -35.43
N THR A 104 8.02 -8.75 -35.39
CA THR A 104 8.72 -9.29 -36.56
C THR A 104 8.24 -10.73 -36.81
N TYR A 105 8.79 -11.39 -37.84
CA TYR A 105 8.53 -12.81 -38.09
C TYR A 105 8.97 -13.73 -36.94
N ASN A 106 9.85 -13.28 -36.03
CA ASN A 106 10.38 -14.10 -34.93
C ASN A 106 10.37 -13.43 -33.55
N SER A 107 9.72 -12.26 -33.42
CA SER A 107 9.59 -11.58 -32.13
C SER A 107 8.31 -10.74 -32.02
N VAL A 108 7.86 -10.53 -30.79
CA VAL A 108 6.72 -9.66 -30.45
C VAL A 108 7.14 -8.75 -29.30
N SER A 109 7.04 -7.45 -29.49
CA SER A 109 7.16 -6.46 -28.42
C SER A 109 5.80 -6.23 -27.78
N LEU A 110 5.77 -6.20 -26.45
CA LEU A 110 4.57 -6.06 -25.63
C LEU A 110 4.71 -4.84 -24.72
N ALA A 111 3.58 -4.17 -24.47
CA ALA A 111 3.46 -3.07 -23.52
C ALA A 111 2.15 -3.21 -22.72
N TRP A 112 2.15 -2.78 -21.46
CA TRP A 112 0.99 -2.84 -20.57
C TRP A 112 0.97 -1.65 -19.60
N ALA A 113 -0.17 -1.46 -18.92
CA ALA A 113 -0.30 -0.50 -17.82
C ALA A 113 0.24 -1.09 -16.51
N ALA A 114 0.85 -0.24 -15.70
CA ALA A 114 1.46 -0.64 -14.43
C ALA A 114 0.43 -1.20 -13.44
N SER A 115 0.85 -2.20 -12.68
CA SER A 115 0.14 -2.71 -11.51
C SER A 115 0.39 -1.83 -10.29
N THR A 116 -0.50 -1.96 -9.30
CA THR A 116 -0.39 -1.30 -7.99
C THR A 116 -0.37 -2.34 -6.88
N ASP A 117 0.26 -1.98 -5.77
CA ASP A 117 0.42 -2.81 -4.59
C ASP A 117 0.60 -1.92 -3.34
N ASN A 118 0.37 -2.45 -2.14
CA ASN A 118 0.50 -1.72 -0.88
C ASN A 118 1.94 -1.40 -0.48
N VAL A 119 2.92 -2.24 -0.86
CA VAL A 119 4.35 -1.96 -0.63
C VAL A 119 5.04 -1.61 -1.94
N GLY A 120 4.70 -2.30 -3.03
CA GLY A 120 5.14 -1.91 -4.37
C GLY A 120 5.48 -3.07 -5.29
N VAL A 121 5.39 -2.80 -6.59
CA VAL A 121 5.67 -3.76 -7.66
C VAL A 121 7.15 -3.70 -8.04
N THR A 122 7.84 -4.83 -7.99
CA THR A 122 9.27 -4.93 -8.33
C THR A 122 9.51 -5.39 -9.76
N GLY A 123 8.53 -6.01 -10.40
CA GLY A 123 8.63 -6.36 -11.80
C GLY A 123 7.48 -7.17 -12.37
N TYR A 124 7.68 -7.60 -13.61
CA TYR A 124 6.68 -8.34 -14.37
C TYR A 124 7.27 -9.61 -14.99
N GLU A 125 6.41 -10.58 -15.23
CA GLU A 125 6.68 -11.86 -15.85
C GLU A 125 5.72 -12.05 -17.03
N VAL A 126 6.26 -12.32 -18.22
CA VAL A 126 5.50 -12.51 -19.45
C VAL A 126 5.44 -14.00 -19.78
N PHE A 127 4.25 -14.52 -20.03
CA PHE A 127 4.00 -15.92 -20.37
C PHE A 127 3.45 -16.04 -21.79
N VAL A 128 3.77 -17.15 -22.45
CA VAL A 128 3.33 -17.49 -23.80
C VAL A 128 2.50 -18.77 -23.76
N GLY A 129 1.31 -18.74 -24.38
CA GLY A 129 0.36 -19.84 -24.38
C GLY A 129 -0.08 -20.21 -22.95
N ALA A 130 -0.12 -21.51 -22.66
CA ALA A 130 -0.41 -22.05 -21.33
C ALA A 130 0.86 -22.36 -20.51
N GLY A 131 2.01 -21.82 -20.91
CA GLY A 131 3.28 -22.09 -20.25
C GLY A 131 3.33 -21.54 -18.82
N THR A 132 3.96 -22.29 -17.92
CA THR A 132 4.17 -21.89 -16.51
C THR A 132 5.52 -21.20 -16.27
N THR A 133 6.41 -21.24 -17.25
CA THR A 133 7.72 -20.57 -17.20
C THR A 133 7.63 -19.24 -17.95
N PRO A 134 8.09 -18.13 -17.36
CA PRO A 134 8.07 -16.85 -18.06
C PRO A 134 9.03 -16.86 -19.26
N ALA A 135 8.56 -16.40 -20.40
CA ALA A 135 9.36 -16.19 -21.60
C ALA A 135 10.21 -14.91 -21.52
N ALA A 136 9.79 -13.94 -20.70
CA ALA A 136 10.54 -12.74 -20.40
C ALA A 136 10.19 -12.22 -19.00
N THR A 137 11.13 -11.49 -18.38
CA THR A 137 10.94 -10.84 -17.08
C THR A 137 11.50 -9.42 -17.10
N THR A 138 10.86 -8.50 -16.41
CA THR A 138 11.32 -7.11 -16.25
C THR A 138 11.49 -6.74 -14.78
N SER A 139 12.29 -5.71 -14.51
CA SER A 139 12.48 -5.11 -13.17
C SER A 139 11.82 -3.73 -13.13
N GLY A 140 10.48 -3.70 -13.13
CA GLY A 140 9.65 -2.50 -13.07
C GLY A 140 9.22 -1.93 -14.43
N ALA A 141 9.94 -2.23 -15.53
CA ALA A 141 9.54 -1.81 -16.86
C ALA A 141 8.22 -2.47 -17.29
N THR A 142 7.30 -1.68 -17.88
CA THR A 142 5.98 -2.13 -18.33
C THR A 142 5.95 -2.53 -19.81
N SER A 143 7.09 -3.01 -20.31
CA SER A 143 7.26 -3.48 -21.67
C SER A 143 8.33 -4.57 -21.73
N ALA A 144 8.14 -5.54 -22.64
CA ALA A 144 9.12 -6.59 -22.89
C ALA A 144 9.02 -7.06 -24.34
N THR A 145 10.12 -7.61 -24.87
CA THR A 145 10.13 -8.26 -26.19
C THR A 145 10.35 -9.76 -26.02
N VAL A 146 9.45 -10.56 -26.56
CA VAL A 146 9.59 -12.01 -26.65
C VAL A 146 10.20 -12.36 -28.00
N THR A 147 11.31 -13.09 -28.01
CA THR A 147 12.05 -13.50 -29.22
C THR A 147 12.02 -15.02 -29.38
N GLY A 148 12.55 -15.54 -30.50
CA GLY A 148 12.60 -16.98 -30.76
C GLY A 148 11.26 -17.58 -31.18
N LEU A 149 10.34 -16.73 -31.64
CA LEU A 149 9.03 -17.15 -32.13
C LEU A 149 9.13 -17.69 -33.56
N GLN A 150 8.18 -18.53 -33.94
CA GLN A 150 8.04 -19.01 -35.32
C GLN A 150 7.24 -18.00 -36.15
N ALA A 151 7.57 -17.90 -37.43
CA ALA A 151 6.84 -17.07 -38.38
C ALA A 151 5.43 -17.62 -38.64
N ASN A 152 4.52 -16.73 -39.05
CA ASN A 152 3.13 -17.08 -39.40
C ASN A 152 2.41 -17.92 -38.31
N THR A 153 2.70 -17.65 -37.03
CA THR A 153 2.19 -18.42 -35.90
C THR A 153 1.46 -17.50 -34.92
N THR A 154 0.26 -17.93 -34.50
CA THR A 154 -0.53 -17.20 -33.49
C THR A 154 -0.04 -17.54 -32.09
N TYR A 155 0.33 -16.51 -31.34
CA TYR A 155 0.72 -16.61 -29.95
C TYR A 155 -0.28 -15.88 -29.07
N THR A 156 -0.48 -16.41 -27.87
CA THR A 156 -1.25 -15.77 -26.80
C THR A 156 -0.28 -15.40 -25.68
N PHE A 157 -0.38 -14.16 -25.21
CA PHE A 157 0.47 -13.60 -24.17
C PHE A 157 -0.36 -13.23 -22.95
N THR A 158 0.22 -13.45 -21.77
CA THR A 158 -0.30 -12.91 -20.51
C THR A 158 0.86 -12.36 -19.69
N VAL A 159 0.57 -11.41 -18.79
CA VAL A 159 1.56 -10.81 -17.91
C VAL A 159 1.10 -10.91 -16.46
N LYS A 160 2.02 -11.20 -15.56
CA LYS A 160 1.83 -11.11 -14.10
C LYS A 160 2.80 -10.10 -13.51
N ALA A 161 2.36 -9.39 -12.48
CA ALA A 161 3.22 -8.56 -11.65
C ALA A 161 3.75 -9.37 -10.45
N ARG A 162 4.91 -8.96 -9.94
CA ARG A 162 5.51 -9.47 -8.70
C ARG A 162 5.99 -8.33 -7.81
N ASP A 163 5.97 -8.55 -6.51
CA ASP A 163 6.51 -7.62 -5.51
C ASP A 163 7.87 -8.07 -4.95
N ALA A 164 8.35 -7.42 -3.90
CA ALA A 164 9.60 -7.78 -3.22
C ALA A 164 9.46 -8.97 -2.27
N ALA A 165 8.25 -9.23 -1.76
CA ALA A 165 7.96 -10.32 -0.84
C ALA A 165 7.75 -11.67 -1.54
N GLY A 166 7.65 -11.67 -2.88
CA GLY A 166 7.48 -12.85 -3.71
C GLY A 166 6.02 -13.13 -4.08
N ASN A 167 5.07 -12.25 -3.74
CA ASN A 167 3.68 -12.42 -4.17
C ASN A 167 3.56 -12.13 -5.66
N ARG A 168 2.65 -12.85 -6.32
CA ARG A 168 2.38 -12.73 -7.75
C ARG A 168 0.91 -12.39 -7.97
N SER A 169 0.66 -11.47 -8.89
CA SER A 169 -0.71 -11.11 -9.26
C SER A 169 -1.43 -12.25 -10.00
N ALA A 170 -2.75 -12.10 -10.13
CA ALA A 170 -3.47 -12.78 -11.21
C ALA A 170 -2.90 -12.36 -12.59
N ALA A 171 -3.10 -13.21 -13.60
CA ALA A 171 -2.69 -12.88 -14.96
C ALA A 171 -3.53 -11.74 -15.53
N SER A 172 -2.93 -10.94 -16.42
CA SER A 172 -3.65 -10.00 -17.27
C SER A 172 -4.69 -10.74 -18.14
N ALA A 173 -5.59 -9.96 -18.76
CA ALA A 173 -6.33 -10.47 -19.91
C ALA A 173 -5.37 -11.01 -20.97
N ALA A 174 -5.74 -12.12 -21.61
CA ALA A 174 -4.96 -12.74 -22.66
C ALA A 174 -4.96 -11.87 -23.92
N PHE A 175 -3.78 -11.65 -24.49
CA PHE A 175 -3.61 -10.92 -25.75
C PHE A 175 -3.06 -11.85 -26.83
N SER A 176 -3.77 -11.98 -27.95
CA SER A 176 -3.34 -12.85 -29.06
C SER A 176 -2.88 -12.03 -30.26
N THR A 177 -1.76 -12.44 -30.87
CA THR A 177 -1.26 -11.84 -32.11
C THR A 177 -0.52 -12.88 -32.94
N THR A 178 -0.57 -12.73 -34.26
CA THR A 178 0.12 -13.61 -35.22
C THR A 178 1.39 -12.95 -35.72
N THR A 179 2.52 -13.66 -35.64
CA THR A 179 3.77 -13.19 -36.27
C THR A 179 3.60 -13.15 -37.79
N PRO A 180 4.16 -12.15 -38.50
CA PRO A 180 4.19 -12.14 -39.96
C PRO A 180 4.90 -13.36 -40.54
N SER A 181 4.70 -13.62 -41.83
CA SER A 181 5.57 -14.53 -42.59
C SER A 181 7.01 -14.01 -42.61
N GLN A 182 7.95 -14.92 -42.82
CA GLN A 182 9.34 -14.51 -43.08
C GLN A 182 9.39 -13.69 -44.38
N PRO A 183 10.30 -12.70 -44.50
CA PRO A 183 10.52 -11.96 -45.74
C PRO A 183 10.89 -12.85 -46.92
#